data_AF-A0A2W4KTB0-F1
#
_entry.id   AF-A0A2W4KTB0-F1
#
_cell.length_a   1.000
_cell.length_b   1.000
_cell.length_c   1.000
_cell.angle_alpha   90.00
_cell.angle_beta   90.00
_cell.angle_gamma   90.00
#
_symmetry.space_group_name_H-M   'P 1'
#
loop_
_entity.id
_entity.type
_entity.pdbx_description
1 polymer ?
#
loop_
_entity_poly.entity_id
_entity_poly.type
_entity_poly.pdbx_seq_one_letter_code
_entity_poly.pdbx_strand_id
1 'polypeptide(L)'
;MSQGPEDRTPAGTFDAAEPNVVAPPLTPQIEHVVVLLLENRSFDNMLGDLYPDLVKEGRYRGLRRDEKIPLNPRNPELGSVQVFQGPADWWNSVTPYPNPGELFEDMTEQIFGDETEPNMSGFAWNYSQQPGAPSEPGGPLVFPVPANIMQYYSEESVPWTYYLARQYAVCDSWFASGPVQTLANRVFAHCGTPGLIPGTNCARVDNPDFFRGIVIPPFEPPVR
;
A
#
# COMPACT_ATOMS: atom_id res chain seq x y z
N MET A 1 8.37 10.80 38.27
CA MET A 1 8.64 9.49 38.90
C MET A 1 8.03 8.44 37.98
N SER A 2 8.69 8.10 36.88
CA SER A 2 9.50 6.87 36.73
C SER A 2 8.82 5.65 37.36
N GLN A 3 8.07 4.91 36.53
CA GLN A 3 8.00 3.46 36.65
C GLN A 3 8.50 2.90 35.33
N GLY A 4 9.59 2.15 35.43
CA GLY A 4 10.30 1.53 34.33
C GLY A 4 9.61 0.26 33.82
N PRO A 5 10.25 -0.41 32.85
CA PRO A 5 9.68 -1.51 32.08
C PRO A 5 9.93 -2.85 32.80
N GLU A 6 9.05 -3.26 33.71
CA GLU A 6 9.22 -4.53 34.44
C GLU A 6 8.09 -5.55 34.24
N ASP A 7 7.24 -5.40 33.23
CA ASP A 7 6.21 -6.41 32.89
C ASP A 7 6.36 -7.00 31.50
N ARG A 8 7.57 -7.46 31.18
CA ARG A 8 7.80 -8.42 30.10
C ARG A 8 8.34 -9.71 30.70
N THR A 9 7.49 -10.43 31.40
CA THR A 9 7.73 -11.86 31.61
C THR A 9 7.86 -12.50 30.21
N PRO A 10 8.94 -13.24 29.91
CA PRO A 10 9.04 -13.96 28.65
C PRO A 10 7.82 -14.87 28.52
N ALA A 11 7.10 -14.76 27.41
CA ALA A 11 6.03 -15.70 27.08
C ALA A 11 6.66 -17.09 26.99
N GLY A 12 6.39 -17.94 27.98
CA GLY A 12 6.55 -19.39 27.97
C GLY A 12 7.94 -19.92 27.61
N THR A 13 8.58 -20.59 28.55
CA THR A 13 9.54 -21.65 28.19
C THR A 13 8.77 -22.73 27.43
N PHE A 14 9.10 -22.94 26.15
CA PHE A 14 8.59 -24.09 25.41
C PHE A 14 9.23 -25.36 25.99
N ASP A 15 8.57 -25.99 26.94
CA ASP A 15 8.91 -27.34 27.37
C ASP A 15 8.63 -28.31 26.22
N ALA A 16 9.70 -28.83 25.62
CA ALA A 16 9.68 -29.74 24.48
C ALA A 16 9.24 -31.18 24.87
N ALA A 17 8.24 -31.31 25.75
CA ALA A 17 7.78 -32.59 26.30
C ALA A 17 6.27 -32.85 26.12
N GLU A 18 5.51 -31.94 25.52
CA GLU A 18 4.16 -32.26 25.07
C GLU A 18 4.26 -33.14 23.81
N PRO A 19 3.63 -34.33 23.76
CA PRO A 19 3.59 -35.12 22.54
C PRO A 19 3.01 -34.24 21.44
N ASN A 20 3.67 -34.21 20.28
CA ASN A 20 3.18 -33.56 19.05
C ASN A 20 1.80 -34.13 18.68
N VAL A 21 0.75 -33.65 19.34
CA VAL A 21 -0.61 -33.74 18.83
C VAL A 21 -0.63 -32.71 17.72
N VAL A 22 -0.24 -33.15 16.53
CA VAL A 22 -0.45 -32.38 15.31
C VAL A 22 -1.96 -32.23 15.21
N ALA A 23 -2.48 -31.11 15.69
CA ALA A 23 -3.86 -30.74 15.49
C ALA A 23 -4.13 -30.89 13.99
N PRO A 24 -5.26 -31.48 13.59
CA PRO A 24 -5.60 -31.55 12.18
C PRO A 24 -5.53 -30.13 11.60
N PRO A 25 -4.97 -29.95 10.39
CA PRO A 25 -4.83 -28.63 9.80
C PRO A 25 -6.17 -27.90 9.84
N LEU A 26 -6.17 -26.59 10.10
CA LEU A 26 -7.40 -25.80 10.19
C LEU A 26 -8.25 -25.87 8.91
N THR A 27 -7.59 -26.12 7.76
CA THR A 27 -8.19 -26.23 6.43
C THR A 27 -7.60 -27.43 5.68
N PRO A 28 -7.93 -28.68 6.09
CA PRO A 28 -7.29 -29.89 5.53
C PRO A 28 -7.62 -30.11 4.05
N GLN A 29 -8.64 -29.45 3.52
CA GLN A 29 -9.04 -29.48 2.12
C GLN A 29 -8.22 -28.58 1.20
N ILE A 30 -7.38 -27.69 1.74
CA ILE A 30 -6.55 -26.77 0.94
C ILE A 30 -5.17 -27.40 0.73
N GLU A 31 -4.94 -27.92 -0.47
CA GLU A 31 -3.66 -28.53 -0.86
C GLU A 31 -2.66 -27.51 -1.46
N HIS A 32 -3.17 -26.45 -2.07
CA HIS A 32 -2.37 -25.46 -2.79
C HIS A 32 -2.83 -24.04 -2.46
N VAL A 33 -1.84 -23.17 -2.19
CA VAL A 33 -2.04 -21.74 -2.05
C VAL A 33 -1.22 -21.05 -3.13
N VAL A 34 -1.89 -20.30 -4.01
CA VAL A 34 -1.25 -19.43 -5.00
C VAL A 34 -1.40 -18.00 -4.51
N VAL A 35 -0.28 -17.29 -4.37
CA VAL A 35 -0.27 -15.89 -3.94
C VAL A 35 0.09 -15.01 -5.15
N LEU A 36 -0.87 -14.23 -5.64
CA LEU A 36 -0.66 -13.22 -6.68
C LEU A 36 -0.40 -11.87 -6.02
N LEU A 37 0.86 -11.43 -5.99
CA LEU A 37 1.25 -10.12 -5.46
C LEU A 37 1.23 -9.09 -6.59
N LEU A 38 0.19 -8.25 -6.60
CA LEU A 38 0.06 -7.11 -7.51
C LEU A 38 0.89 -5.91 -7.04
N GLU A 39 0.88 -4.82 -7.82
CA GLU A 39 1.68 -3.62 -7.56
C GLU A 39 0.87 -2.32 -7.66
N ASN A 40 1.21 -1.41 -6.76
CA ASN A 40 0.92 0.02 -6.65
C ASN A 40 -0.53 0.49 -6.84
N ARG A 41 -1.49 -0.16 -6.16
CA ARG A 41 -2.88 0.33 -6.07
C ARG A 41 -3.45 0.16 -4.65
N SER A 42 -4.13 1.19 -4.15
CA SER A 42 -4.81 1.16 -2.85
C SER A 42 -6.15 0.42 -2.93
N PHE A 43 -6.68 0.04 -1.77
CA PHE A 43 -8.01 -0.57 -1.67
C PHE A 43 -9.10 0.34 -2.25
N ASP A 44 -9.13 1.60 -1.84
CA ASP A 44 -10.12 2.58 -2.31
C ASP A 44 -10.05 2.77 -3.84
N ASN A 45 -8.85 2.76 -4.41
CA ASN A 45 -8.65 2.91 -5.84
C ASN A 45 -9.24 1.74 -6.64
N MET A 46 -9.09 0.50 -6.16
CA MET A 46 -9.49 -0.71 -6.88
C MET A 46 -10.89 -1.21 -6.54
N LEU A 47 -11.24 -1.20 -5.26
CA LEU A 47 -12.44 -1.86 -4.72
C LEU A 47 -13.29 -0.94 -3.86
N GLY A 48 -12.89 0.32 -3.66
CA GLY A 48 -13.63 1.27 -2.82
C GLY A 48 -15.11 1.40 -3.21
N ASP A 49 -15.43 1.29 -4.50
CA ASP A 49 -16.79 1.41 -5.02
C ASP A 49 -17.52 0.06 -5.25
N LEU A 50 -16.98 -1.05 -4.76
CA LEU A 50 -17.48 -2.40 -5.06
C LEU A 50 -18.91 -2.66 -4.54
N TYR A 51 -19.21 -2.21 -3.31
CA TYR A 51 -20.49 -2.47 -2.62
C TYR A 51 -21.09 -1.21 -1.98
N PRO A 52 -21.57 -0.23 -2.77
CA PRO A 52 -21.99 1.07 -2.26
C PRO A 52 -23.15 0.99 -1.26
N ASP A 53 -24.04 0.01 -1.38
CA ASP A 53 -25.12 -0.18 -0.41
C ASP A 53 -24.62 -0.77 0.91
N LEU A 54 -23.61 -1.65 0.89
CA LEU A 54 -22.97 -2.15 2.11
C LEU A 54 -22.13 -1.07 2.80
N VAL A 55 -21.59 -0.10 2.05
CA VAL A 55 -20.94 1.09 2.65
C VAL A 55 -21.97 1.88 3.47
N LYS A 56 -23.17 2.15 2.91
CA LYS A 56 -24.23 2.86 3.63
C LYS A 56 -24.71 2.11 4.87
N GLU A 57 -24.67 0.78 4.84
CA GLU A 57 -24.98 -0.09 5.98
C GLU A 57 -23.85 -0.19 7.00
N GLY A 58 -22.65 0.35 6.71
CA GLY A 58 -21.46 0.22 7.57
C GLY A 58 -20.86 -1.21 7.58
N ARG A 59 -21.16 -2.01 6.56
CA ARG A 59 -20.75 -3.43 6.43
C ARG A 59 -19.63 -3.65 5.42
N TYR A 60 -19.18 -2.58 4.77
CA TYR A 60 -18.05 -2.60 3.85
C TYR A 60 -17.26 -1.29 4.01
N ARG A 61 -15.94 -1.39 4.20
CA ARG A 61 -15.03 -0.25 4.35
C ARG A 61 -14.62 0.35 2.99
N GLY A 62 -15.63 0.67 2.17
CA GLY A 62 -15.46 1.32 0.87
C GLY A 62 -15.70 2.83 0.90
N LEU A 63 -15.76 3.42 -0.28
CA LEU A 63 -15.95 4.85 -0.51
C LEU A 63 -17.41 5.27 -0.32
N ARG A 64 -17.64 6.34 0.45
CA ARG A 64 -18.96 7.02 0.57
C ARG A 64 -19.22 7.96 -0.60
N ARG A 65 -18.20 8.22 -1.42
CA ARG A 65 -18.18 9.09 -2.61
C ARG A 65 -18.27 10.58 -2.31
N ASP A 66 -18.21 10.96 -1.04
CA ASP A 66 -18.20 12.35 -0.56
C ASP A 66 -16.87 12.71 0.15
N GLU A 67 -15.93 11.77 0.21
CA GLU A 67 -14.60 11.98 0.79
C GLU A 67 -13.84 13.08 0.07
N LYS A 68 -13.25 13.98 0.86
CA LYS A 68 -12.45 15.09 0.39
C LYS A 68 -11.15 15.15 1.17
N ILE A 69 -10.07 15.49 0.49
CA ILE A 69 -8.79 15.82 1.11
C ILE A 69 -8.40 17.25 0.72
N PRO A 70 -7.73 18.00 1.60
CA PRO A 70 -7.28 19.34 1.27
C PRO A 70 -6.21 19.30 0.17
N LEU A 71 -6.17 20.32 -0.68
CA LEU A 71 -5.07 20.50 -1.64
C LEU A 71 -3.74 20.79 -0.94
N ASN A 72 -3.80 21.41 0.23
CA ASN A 72 -2.67 21.64 1.11
C ASN A 72 -3.15 21.56 2.57
N PRO A 73 -2.65 20.61 3.38
CA PRO A 73 -3.05 20.48 4.79
C PRO A 73 -2.73 21.74 5.61
N ARG A 74 -1.69 22.51 5.22
CA ARG A 74 -1.26 23.75 5.87
C ARG A 74 -2.00 25.00 5.40
N ASN A 75 -2.80 24.91 4.33
CA ASN A 75 -3.51 26.06 3.78
C ASN A 75 -4.92 25.69 3.28
N PRO A 76 -5.91 25.68 4.18
CA PRO A 76 -7.29 25.31 3.85
C PRO A 76 -7.95 26.20 2.78
N GLU A 77 -7.49 27.45 2.61
CA GLU A 77 -8.02 28.39 1.62
C GLU A 77 -7.79 27.94 0.17
N LEU A 78 -6.84 27.03 -0.06
CA LEU A 78 -6.61 26.43 -1.37
C LEU A 78 -7.72 25.44 -1.78
N GLY A 79 -8.59 25.06 -0.85
CA GLY A 79 -9.71 24.15 -1.10
C GLY A 79 -9.32 22.67 -0.99
N SER A 80 -10.17 21.82 -1.56
CA SER A 80 -10.07 20.37 -1.45
C SER A 80 -10.39 19.67 -2.77
N VAL A 81 -9.93 18.44 -2.89
CA VAL A 81 -10.27 17.52 -3.98
C VAL A 81 -11.13 16.40 -3.44
N GLN A 82 -12.20 16.06 -4.14
CA GLN A 82 -13.12 14.99 -3.80
C GLN A 82 -12.72 13.71 -4.55
N VAL A 83 -13.02 12.56 -3.97
CA VAL A 83 -12.96 11.28 -4.70
C VAL A 83 -13.84 11.34 -5.94
N PHE A 84 -13.35 10.79 -7.05
CA PHE A 84 -14.12 10.71 -8.29
C PHE A 84 -13.83 9.43 -9.06
N GLN A 85 -14.83 8.95 -9.80
CA GLN A 85 -14.66 7.83 -10.70
C GLN A 85 -14.20 8.35 -12.06
N GLY A 86 -13.04 7.88 -12.52
CA GLY A 86 -12.59 8.14 -13.89
C GLY A 86 -13.37 7.25 -14.88
N PRO A 87 -13.65 7.73 -16.11
CA PRO A 87 -14.21 6.87 -17.16
C PRO A 87 -13.25 5.72 -17.49
N ALA A 88 -13.78 4.62 -18.04
CA ALA A 88 -12.97 3.48 -18.47
C ALA A 88 -12.28 3.78 -19.81
N ASP A 89 -11.18 4.52 -19.74
CA ASP A 89 -10.32 4.81 -20.88
C ASP A 89 -8.84 4.57 -20.55
N TRP A 90 -8.00 4.67 -21.58
CA TRP A 90 -6.56 4.45 -21.47
C TRP A 90 -5.89 5.38 -20.44
N TRP A 91 -6.26 6.66 -20.42
CA TRP A 91 -5.61 7.66 -19.58
C TRP A 91 -5.96 7.47 -18.11
N ASN A 92 -7.23 7.17 -17.82
CA ASN A 92 -7.68 6.87 -16.47
C ASN A 92 -7.16 5.50 -16.00
N SER A 93 -6.92 4.55 -16.91
CA SER A 93 -6.32 3.25 -16.56
C SER A 93 -4.92 3.39 -15.94
N VAL A 94 -4.16 4.43 -16.32
CA VAL A 94 -2.83 4.72 -15.77
C VAL A 94 -2.81 5.83 -14.72
N THR A 95 -3.95 6.44 -14.43
CA THR A 95 -4.07 7.47 -13.39
C THR A 95 -4.00 6.83 -11.99
N PRO A 96 -3.35 7.48 -11.00
CA PRO A 96 -2.55 8.69 -11.10
C PRO A 96 -1.24 8.49 -11.89
N TYR A 97 -0.93 9.46 -12.78
CA TYR A 97 0.33 9.55 -13.51
C TYR A 97 0.89 10.99 -13.45
N PRO A 98 2.17 11.21 -13.13
CA PRO A 98 3.19 10.22 -12.71
C PRO A 98 2.81 9.44 -11.45
N ASN A 99 3.60 8.41 -11.12
CA ASN A 99 3.38 7.61 -9.92
C ASN A 99 3.40 8.49 -8.66
N PRO A 100 2.57 8.20 -7.65
CA PRO A 100 2.63 8.88 -6.35
C PRO A 100 3.96 8.63 -5.63
N GLY A 101 4.28 9.52 -4.69
CA GLY A 101 5.41 9.34 -3.78
C GLY A 101 5.20 8.08 -2.94
N GLU A 102 6.23 7.26 -2.86
CA GLU A 102 6.18 5.96 -2.17
C GLU A 102 7.35 5.77 -1.20
N LEU A 103 8.15 6.80 -0.94
CA LEU A 103 9.15 6.72 0.13
C LEU A 103 8.47 6.67 1.50
N PHE A 104 9.17 6.14 2.51
CA PHE A 104 8.70 6.17 3.89
C PHE A 104 8.30 7.60 4.33
N GLU A 105 9.09 8.60 3.93
CA GLU A 105 8.81 10.02 4.20
C GLU A 105 7.57 10.53 3.46
N ASP A 106 7.39 10.15 2.18
CA ASP A 106 6.20 10.53 1.39
C ASP A 106 4.93 9.97 2.04
N MET A 107 4.89 8.66 2.30
CA MET A 107 3.71 8.03 2.91
C MET A 107 3.46 8.56 4.32
N THR A 108 4.50 8.92 5.07
CA THR A 108 4.33 9.59 6.36
C THR A 108 3.65 10.95 6.19
N GLU A 109 4.09 11.78 5.24
CA GLU A 109 3.41 13.05 4.94
C GLU A 109 1.97 12.82 4.46
N GLN A 110 1.71 11.81 3.64
CA GLN A 110 0.37 11.50 3.16
C GLN A 110 -0.59 11.12 4.31
N ILE A 111 -0.14 10.29 5.25
CA ILE A 111 -0.93 9.78 6.39
C ILE A 111 -1.12 10.84 7.48
N PHE A 112 -0.06 11.58 7.80
CA PHE A 112 -0.06 12.53 8.93
C PHE A 112 -0.36 13.97 8.51
N GLY A 113 -0.22 14.30 7.22
CA GLY A 113 -0.28 15.67 6.75
C GLY A 113 0.88 16.47 7.36
N ASP A 114 0.55 17.44 8.20
CA ASP A 114 1.51 18.21 9.01
C ASP A 114 1.36 18.01 10.52
N GLU A 115 0.50 17.07 10.93
CA GLU A 115 0.14 16.84 12.32
C GLU A 115 0.93 15.65 12.91
N THR A 116 0.93 15.55 14.25
CA THR A 116 1.48 14.36 14.92
C THR A 116 0.51 13.17 14.93
N GLU A 117 -0.77 13.42 14.65
CA GLU A 117 -1.82 12.40 14.59
C GLU A 117 -2.19 12.09 13.12
N PRO A 118 -2.42 10.82 12.77
CA PRO A 118 -2.75 10.44 11.40
C PRO A 118 -4.14 10.94 11.02
N ASN A 119 -4.21 11.87 10.06
CA ASN A 119 -5.46 12.52 9.61
C ASN A 119 -5.75 12.34 8.11
N MET A 120 -4.87 11.64 7.38
CA MET A 120 -4.99 11.29 5.96
C MET A 120 -5.11 12.51 5.03
N SER A 121 -4.62 13.67 5.45
CA SER A 121 -4.83 14.93 4.72
C SER A 121 -3.73 15.26 3.69
N GLY A 122 -2.61 14.53 3.69
CA GLY A 122 -1.42 14.88 2.91
C GLY A 122 -1.40 14.36 1.47
N PHE A 123 -2.32 13.49 1.06
CA PHE A 123 -2.24 12.78 -0.23
C PHE A 123 -2.16 13.72 -1.46
N ALA A 124 -3.05 14.70 -1.59
CA ALA A 124 -3.06 15.62 -2.72
C ALA A 124 -1.84 16.56 -2.71
N TRP A 125 -1.46 17.01 -1.51
CA TRP A 125 -0.30 17.86 -1.33
C TRP A 125 0.99 17.14 -1.70
N ASN A 126 1.30 16.00 -1.08
CA ASN A 126 2.49 15.22 -1.38
C ASN A 126 2.52 14.80 -2.86
N TYR A 127 1.39 14.39 -3.44
CA TYR A 127 1.31 14.05 -4.85
C TYR A 127 1.66 15.24 -5.76
N SER A 128 1.23 16.45 -5.41
CA SER A 128 1.54 17.67 -6.18
C SER A 128 3.03 18.01 -6.22
N GLN A 129 3.81 17.52 -5.27
CA GLN A 129 5.25 17.77 -5.17
C GLN A 129 6.10 16.72 -5.90
N GLN A 130 5.47 15.64 -6.39
CA GLN A 130 6.19 14.59 -7.09
C GLN A 130 6.79 15.09 -8.42
N PRO A 131 7.96 14.57 -8.82
CA PRO A 131 8.58 14.97 -10.06
C PRO A 131 7.71 14.57 -11.26
N GLY A 132 7.75 15.38 -12.30
CA GLY A 132 7.15 15.01 -13.58
C GLY A 132 7.84 13.78 -14.19
N ALA A 133 7.09 12.97 -14.93
CA ALA A 133 7.62 11.83 -15.68
C ALA A 133 7.19 11.91 -17.15
N PRO A 134 8.05 11.50 -18.10
CA PRO A 134 7.69 11.51 -19.50
C PRO A 134 6.77 10.32 -19.82
N SER A 135 5.65 10.59 -20.49
CA SER A 135 4.67 9.54 -20.88
C SER A 135 5.22 8.57 -21.95
N GLU A 136 6.30 8.95 -22.61
CA GLU A 136 7.02 8.15 -23.60
C GLU A 136 8.53 8.43 -23.54
N PRO A 137 9.41 7.49 -23.92
CA PRO A 137 10.85 7.70 -23.89
C PRO A 137 11.29 8.94 -24.66
N GLY A 138 11.87 9.92 -23.96
CA GLY A 138 12.34 11.19 -24.53
C GLY A 138 11.27 12.26 -24.76
N GLY A 139 10.01 12.00 -24.38
CA GLY A 139 8.93 12.97 -24.44
C GLY A 139 9.00 14.06 -23.36
N PRO A 140 8.09 15.07 -23.41
CA PRO A 140 8.00 16.09 -22.38
C PRO A 140 7.54 15.49 -21.04
N LEU A 141 7.90 16.16 -19.94
CA LEU A 141 7.44 15.76 -18.60
C LEU A 141 5.95 16.05 -18.43
N VAL A 142 5.20 15.04 -18.00
CA VAL A 142 3.85 15.18 -17.46
C VAL A 142 3.98 15.40 -15.97
N PHE A 143 3.42 16.48 -15.46
CA PHE A 143 3.45 16.82 -14.04
C PHE A 143 2.19 16.30 -13.32
N PRO A 144 2.30 15.98 -12.02
CA PRO A 144 1.16 15.49 -11.25
C PRO A 144 0.04 16.54 -11.19
N VAL A 145 -1.19 16.09 -11.39
CA VAL A 145 -2.40 16.89 -11.10
C VAL A 145 -2.93 16.41 -9.75
N PRO A 146 -3.00 17.26 -8.71
CA PRO A 146 -3.33 16.84 -7.34
C PRO A 146 -4.62 16.01 -7.24
N ALA A 147 -5.63 16.33 -8.06
CA ALA A 147 -6.89 15.60 -8.08
C ALA A 147 -6.72 14.13 -8.51
N ASN A 148 -5.77 13.79 -9.37
CA ASN A 148 -5.60 12.44 -9.92
C ASN A 148 -5.39 11.36 -8.85
N ILE A 149 -4.82 11.71 -7.69
CA ILE A 149 -4.65 10.77 -6.57
C ILE A 149 -5.99 10.31 -5.97
N MET A 150 -7.06 11.08 -6.18
CA MET A 150 -8.41 10.82 -5.69
C MET A 150 -9.29 10.05 -6.67
N GLN A 151 -8.71 9.61 -7.79
CA GLN A 151 -9.42 8.80 -8.77
C GLN A 151 -9.56 7.35 -8.27
N TYR A 152 -10.74 6.78 -8.41
CA TYR A 152 -10.97 5.34 -8.26
C TYR A 152 -11.49 4.70 -9.55
N TYR A 153 -11.29 3.40 -9.69
CA TYR A 153 -11.67 2.65 -10.87
C TYR A 153 -13.13 2.21 -10.83
N SER A 154 -13.76 2.25 -12.00
CA SER A 154 -15.06 1.62 -12.22
C SER A 154 -14.92 0.12 -12.47
N GLU A 155 -16.03 -0.61 -12.37
CA GLU A 155 -16.10 -2.00 -12.82
C GLU A 155 -15.70 -2.15 -14.29
N GLU A 156 -16.05 -1.18 -15.15
CA GLU A 156 -15.67 -1.22 -16.57
C GLU A 156 -14.14 -1.07 -16.75
N SER A 157 -13.48 -0.32 -15.87
CA SER A 157 -12.02 -0.13 -15.90
C SER A 157 -11.26 -1.39 -15.44
N VAL A 158 -11.77 -2.11 -14.44
CA VAL A 158 -11.12 -3.29 -13.84
C VAL A 158 -12.08 -4.48 -13.69
N PRO A 159 -12.67 -4.97 -14.79
CA PRO A 159 -13.82 -5.88 -14.77
C PRO A 159 -13.52 -7.22 -14.10
N TRP A 160 -12.31 -7.75 -14.32
CA TRP A 160 -11.91 -9.03 -13.72
C TRP A 160 -11.73 -8.94 -12.21
N THR A 161 -11.24 -7.80 -11.71
CA THR A 161 -11.08 -7.57 -10.27
C THR A 161 -12.45 -7.53 -9.59
N TYR A 162 -13.42 -6.78 -10.15
CA TYR A 162 -14.78 -6.72 -9.63
C TYR A 162 -15.50 -8.07 -9.74
N TYR A 163 -15.34 -8.78 -10.86
CA TYR A 163 -15.90 -10.11 -11.04
C TYR A 163 -15.41 -11.07 -9.95
N LEU A 164 -14.09 -11.18 -9.75
CA LEU A 164 -13.51 -12.04 -8.72
C LEU A 164 -13.98 -11.61 -7.32
N ALA A 165 -14.00 -10.32 -7.03
CA ALA A 165 -14.42 -9.78 -5.73
C ALA A 165 -15.89 -10.09 -5.39
N ARG A 166 -16.76 -10.28 -6.41
CA ARG A 166 -18.17 -10.70 -6.22
C ARG A 166 -18.37 -12.20 -6.14
N GLN A 167 -17.50 -12.98 -6.76
CA GLN A 167 -17.58 -14.44 -6.71
C GLN A 167 -16.87 -15.04 -5.50
N TYR A 168 -15.93 -14.29 -4.90
CA TYR A 168 -15.08 -14.75 -3.80
C TYR A 168 -15.10 -13.76 -2.63
N ALA A 169 -14.35 -14.08 -1.58
CA ALA A 169 -14.24 -13.23 -0.40
C ALA A 169 -13.31 -12.04 -0.65
N VAL A 170 -13.68 -10.88 -0.09
CA VAL A 170 -12.85 -9.67 -0.01
C VAL A 170 -12.54 -9.40 1.45
N CYS A 171 -11.28 -9.10 1.76
CA CYS A 171 -10.87 -8.56 3.05
C CYS A 171 -10.74 -7.04 2.91
N ASP A 172 -11.65 -6.29 3.51
CA ASP A 172 -11.71 -4.82 3.48
C ASP A 172 -10.96 -4.15 4.65
N SER A 173 -10.18 -4.94 5.38
CA SER A 173 -9.38 -4.48 6.52
C SER A 173 -7.98 -5.12 6.49
N TRP A 174 -7.42 -5.26 5.28
CA TRP A 174 -6.07 -5.75 5.04
C TRP A 174 -5.12 -4.59 4.77
N PHE A 175 -4.10 -4.42 5.62
CA PHE A 175 -3.14 -3.33 5.54
C PHE A 175 -1.75 -3.85 5.20
N ALA A 176 -0.93 -3.01 4.57
CA ALA A 176 0.51 -3.23 4.51
C ALA A 176 1.11 -3.25 5.93
N SER A 177 2.20 -3.98 6.13
CA SER A 177 2.85 -4.08 7.45
C SER A 177 3.42 -2.75 7.94
N GLY A 178 3.68 -1.82 7.04
CA GLY A 178 4.06 -0.44 7.34
C GLY A 178 4.01 0.44 6.09
N PRO A 179 4.19 1.76 6.25
CA PRO A 179 4.31 2.71 5.13
C PRO A 179 5.71 2.56 4.50
N VAL A 180 5.93 1.48 3.75
CA VAL A 180 7.23 1.11 3.18
C VAL A 180 7.11 0.81 1.68
N GLN A 181 8.20 0.93 0.94
CA GLN A 181 8.22 0.67 -0.50
C GLN A 181 8.00 -0.81 -0.84
N THR A 182 7.79 -1.06 -2.14
CA THR A 182 7.51 -2.36 -2.75
C THR A 182 8.41 -3.49 -2.25
N LEU A 183 9.74 -3.33 -2.22
CA LEU A 183 10.63 -4.41 -1.79
C LEU A 183 10.42 -4.79 -0.32
N ALA A 184 10.29 -3.80 0.57
CA ALA A 184 10.04 -4.05 1.97
C ALA A 184 8.70 -4.76 2.19
N ASN A 185 7.64 -4.33 1.52
CA ASN A 185 6.33 -4.99 1.61
C ASN A 185 6.34 -6.42 1.06
N ARG A 186 7.07 -6.69 -0.03
CA ARG A 186 7.25 -8.05 -0.55
C ARG A 186 8.00 -8.95 0.44
N VAL A 187 9.02 -8.43 1.13
CA VAL A 187 9.73 -9.18 2.17
C VAL A 187 8.84 -9.41 3.39
N PHE A 188 8.06 -8.41 3.81
CA PHE A 188 7.05 -8.58 4.86
C PHE A 188 6.05 -9.70 4.55
N ALA A 189 5.53 -9.76 3.32
CA ALA A 189 4.57 -10.78 2.92
C ALA A 189 5.11 -12.22 3.05
N HIS A 190 6.42 -12.41 2.88
CA HIS A 190 7.05 -13.72 2.95
C HIS A 190 7.73 -14.03 4.29
N CYS A 191 8.16 -13.01 5.03
CA CYS A 191 9.04 -13.18 6.18
C CYS A 191 8.50 -12.55 7.47
N GLY A 192 7.41 -11.77 7.42
CA GLY A 192 6.85 -11.07 8.59
C GLY A 192 7.71 -9.93 9.13
N THR A 193 8.78 -9.54 8.43
CA THR A 193 9.71 -8.47 8.79
C THR A 193 10.35 -7.90 7.52
N PRO A 194 10.75 -6.62 7.44
CA PRO A 194 11.46 -6.09 6.27
C PRO A 194 12.97 -6.35 6.36
N GLY A 195 13.44 -6.91 7.48
CA GLY A 195 14.86 -7.06 7.80
C GLY A 195 15.52 -5.74 8.19
N LEU A 196 16.83 -5.81 8.45
CA LEU A 196 17.65 -4.67 8.84
C LEU A 196 18.61 -4.27 7.71
N ILE A 197 18.96 -2.99 7.67
CA ILE A 197 20.08 -2.51 6.87
C ILE A 197 21.37 -3.16 7.44
N PRO A 198 22.20 -3.82 6.62
CA PRO A 198 23.40 -4.49 7.11
C PRO A 198 24.32 -3.54 7.90
N GLY A 199 24.74 -3.98 9.09
CA GLY A 199 25.63 -3.19 9.96
C GLY A 199 24.94 -2.08 10.76
N THR A 200 23.60 -2.00 10.75
CA THR A 200 22.84 -1.04 11.55
C THR A 200 21.69 -1.72 12.30
N ASN A 201 21.01 -0.97 13.17
CA ASN A 201 19.75 -1.38 13.83
C ASN A 201 18.52 -0.75 13.16
N CYS A 202 18.64 -0.26 11.92
CA CYS A 202 17.55 0.36 11.19
C CYS A 202 16.83 -0.66 10.28
N ALA A 203 15.51 -0.62 10.27
CA ALA A 203 14.70 -1.41 9.33
C ALA A 203 14.93 -0.95 7.87
N ARG A 204 14.77 -1.87 6.91
CA ARG A 204 14.71 -1.51 5.49
C ARG A 204 13.31 -1.01 5.18
N VAL A 205 13.18 0.25 4.78
CA VAL A 205 11.86 0.85 4.53
C VAL A 205 11.72 1.29 3.08
N ASP A 206 12.83 1.67 2.45
CA ASP A 206 12.86 2.12 1.06
C ASP A 206 13.60 1.09 0.17
N ASN A 207 13.26 1.05 -1.11
CA ASN A 207 13.88 0.18 -2.11
C ASN A 207 15.42 0.27 -2.11
N PRO A 208 16.05 1.46 -2.02
CA PRO A 208 17.52 1.58 -1.97
C PRO A 208 18.17 0.83 -0.80
N ASP A 209 17.45 0.61 0.32
CA ASP A 209 17.98 -0.09 1.49
C ASP A 209 18.34 -1.56 1.20
N PHE A 210 17.74 -2.15 0.16
CA PHE A 210 17.99 -3.53 -0.27
C PHE A 210 19.23 -3.66 -1.16
N PHE A 211 19.75 -2.55 -1.70
CA PHE A 211 20.88 -2.54 -2.63
C PHE A 211 22.15 -1.92 -2.03
N ARG A 212 22.09 -1.35 -0.81
CA ARG A 212 23.25 -0.76 -0.14
C ARG A 212 24.38 -1.78 -0.01
N GLY A 213 25.52 -1.49 -0.63
CA GLY A 213 26.71 -2.34 -0.59
C GLY A 213 26.64 -3.58 -1.50
N ILE A 214 25.59 -3.74 -2.30
CA ILE A 214 25.50 -4.80 -3.31
C ILE A 214 26.03 -4.26 -4.63
N VAL A 215 27.20 -4.74 -5.04
CA VAL A 215 27.66 -4.63 -6.44
C VAL A 215 27.07 -5.83 -7.17
N ILE A 216 26.01 -5.62 -7.95
CA ILE A 216 25.51 -6.67 -8.84
C ILE A 216 26.53 -6.76 -9.99
N PRO A 217 27.29 -7.87 -10.12
CA PRO A 217 28.17 -8.03 -11.27
C PRO A 217 27.31 -7.97 -12.55
N PRO A 218 27.83 -7.43 -13.66
CA PRO A 218 27.10 -7.46 -14.92
C PRO A 218 26.64 -8.89 -15.20
N PHE A 219 25.36 -9.05 -15.51
CA PHE A 219 24.81 -10.34 -15.89
C PHE A 219 25.48 -10.79 -17.18
N GLU A 220 26.34 -11.80 -17.10
CA GLU A 220 26.81 -12.53 -18.28
C GLU A 220 25.83 -13.68 -18.53
N PRO A 221 24.95 -13.59 -19.55
CA PRO A 221 24.10 -14.73 -19.88
C PRO A 221 24.98 -15.94 -20.19
N PRO A 222 24.56 -17.17 -19.83
CA PRO A 222 25.30 -18.36 -20.21
C PRO A 222 25.45 -18.36 -21.73
N VAL A 223 26.69 -18.26 -22.19
CA VAL A 223 27.05 -18.41 -23.61
C VAL A 223 26.60 -19.81 -24.02
N ARG A 224 25.70 -19.89 -25.00
CA ARG A 224 25.32 -21.16 -25.62
C ARG A 224 26.40 -21.63 -26.58
#